data_AF-A0AAV8BUL7-F1
#
_entry.id   AF-A0AAV8BUL7-F1
#
_cell.length_a   1.000
_cell.length_b   1.000
_cell.length_c   1.000
_cell.angle_alpha   90.00
_cell.angle_beta   90.00
_cell.angle_gamma   90.00
#
_symmetry.space_group_name_H-M   'P 1'
#
loop_
_entity.id
_entity.type
_entity.pdbx_description
1 polymer ?
#
loop_
_entity_poly.entity_id
_entity_poly.type
_entity_poly.pdbx_seq_one_letter_code
_entity_poly.pdbx_strand_id
1 'polypeptide(L)'
;MEEGKKGEAGVKSSTSSGARRLSCTKCFDMLWFCYSPFHQMQQYYRYGEFDNCFSKWNDLFDCLSMKTKKASEVEEILIAREKEKKRIWTYRTVEEASEHWLKMYQHMLYTNPPESKS
;
A
#
# COMPACT_ATOMS: atom_id res chain seq x y z
N MET A 1 -8.00 -25.33 1.51
CA MET A 1 -6.89 -24.46 1.92
C MET A 1 -6.78 -23.40 0.84
N GLU A 2 -7.45 -22.27 1.02
CA GLU A 2 -7.25 -21.09 0.17
C GLU A 2 -6.31 -20.14 0.90
N GLU A 3 -5.22 -19.77 0.24
CA GLU A 3 -4.21 -18.87 0.78
C GLU A 3 -4.73 -17.43 0.76
N GLY A 4 -4.79 -16.84 1.95
CA GLY A 4 -5.06 -15.42 2.13
C GLY A 4 -3.99 -14.57 1.47
N LYS A 5 -4.41 -13.76 0.50
CA LYS A 5 -3.60 -12.70 -0.12
C LYS A 5 -3.29 -11.61 0.92
N LYS A 6 -2.18 -11.78 1.65
CA LYS A 6 -1.69 -10.81 2.64
C LYS A 6 -1.11 -9.62 1.89
N GLY A 7 -1.83 -8.50 1.91
CA GLY A 7 -1.40 -7.26 1.27
C GLY A 7 -0.08 -6.75 1.86
N GLU A 8 0.94 -6.67 1.00
CA GLU A 8 2.20 -5.98 1.27
C GLU A 8 1.94 -4.47 1.45
N ALA A 9 1.90 -4.04 2.70
CA ALA A 9 2.05 -2.62 3.04
C ALA A 9 3.53 -2.25 2.95
N GLY A 10 4.04 -2.12 1.72
CA GLY A 10 5.41 -1.68 1.47
C GLY A 10 5.66 -0.32 2.12
N VAL A 11 6.53 -0.31 3.14
CA VAL A 11 7.03 0.88 3.83
C VAL A 11 7.41 1.94 2.79
N LYS A 12 6.75 3.09 2.85
CA LYS A 12 7.05 4.26 2.01
C LYS A 12 7.99 5.16 2.80
N SER A 13 9.21 5.32 2.30
CA SER A 13 10.15 6.34 2.76
C SER A 13 9.50 7.72 2.59
N SER A 14 9.49 8.52 3.65
CA SER A 14 8.96 9.88 3.65
C SER A 14 9.84 10.78 2.78
N THR A 15 9.34 11.20 1.61
CA THR A 15 10.01 12.16 0.73
C THR A 15 9.74 13.57 1.21
N SER A 16 10.70 14.16 1.93
CA SER A 16 10.91 15.60 1.99
C SER A 16 12.26 15.90 1.37
N SER A 17 12.28 16.83 0.42
CA SER A 17 13.47 17.33 -0.28
C SER A 17 14.60 17.70 0.69
N GLY A 18 15.67 16.93 0.66
CA GLY A 18 16.84 17.02 1.53
C GLY A 18 17.24 15.62 1.97
N ALA A 19 18.33 15.09 1.39
CA ALA A 19 18.94 13.77 1.64
C ALA A 19 17.97 12.72 2.21
N ARG A 20 17.45 11.80 1.37
CA ARG A 20 16.52 10.73 1.78
C ARG A 20 17.07 9.93 2.97
N ARG A 21 16.73 10.36 4.19
CA ARG A 21 17.09 9.65 5.42
C ARG A 21 16.00 8.63 5.72
N LEU A 22 16.39 7.37 5.79
CA LEU A 22 15.53 6.28 6.26
C LEU A 22 15.08 6.58 7.71
N SER A 23 13.78 6.78 7.93
CA SER A 23 13.21 6.91 9.28
C SER A 23 12.53 5.60 9.70
N CYS A 24 13.22 4.80 10.52
CA CYS A 24 12.68 3.53 11.03
C CYS A 24 11.61 3.69 12.10
N THR A 25 11.39 4.92 12.59
CA THR A 25 10.33 5.25 13.56
C THR A 25 8.96 4.80 13.06
N LYS A 26 8.69 4.89 11.75
CA LYS A 26 7.42 4.45 11.17
C LYS A 26 7.22 2.93 11.27
N CYS A 27 8.26 2.13 11.07
CA CYS A 27 8.19 0.69 11.25
C CYS A 27 7.97 0.33 12.72
N PHE A 28 8.62 1.07 13.62
CA PHE A 28 8.43 0.91 15.06
C PHE A 28 7.01 1.27 15.49
N ASP A 29 6.47 2.40 15.05
CA ASP A 29 5.09 2.81 15.36
C ASP A 29 4.10 1.73 14.92
N MET A 30 4.26 1.18 13.70
CA MET A 30 3.40 0.10 13.21
C MET A 30 3.49 -1.16 14.06
N LEU A 31 4.71 -1.55 14.49
CA LEU A 31 4.90 -2.69 15.36
C LEU A 31 4.26 -2.47 16.73
N TRP A 32 4.42 -1.27 17.29
CA TRP A 32 3.81 -0.87 18.55
C TRP A 32 2.28 -0.92 18.47
N PHE A 33 1.69 -0.38 17.40
CA PHE A 33 0.24 -0.46 17.18
C PHE A 33 -0.25 -1.90 17.01
N CYS A 34 0.54 -2.78 16.41
CA CYS A 34 0.19 -4.20 16.28
C CYS A 34 0.05 -4.89 17.64
N TYR A 35 0.89 -4.55 18.62
CA TYR A 35 0.77 -5.07 19.98
C TYR A 35 -0.24 -4.31 20.86
N SER A 36 -0.85 -3.25 20.36
CA SER A 36 -1.83 -2.50 21.14
C SER A 36 -3.04 -3.39 21.50
N PRO A 37 -3.56 -3.32 22.74
CA PRO A 37 -4.70 -4.13 23.17
C PRO A 37 -5.92 -3.95 22.25
N PHE A 38 -6.14 -2.74 21.75
CA PHE A 38 -7.25 -2.45 20.84
C PHE A 38 -7.13 -3.23 19.52
N HIS A 39 -5.95 -3.23 18.89
CA HIS A 39 -5.73 -3.96 17.64
C HIS A 39 -5.86 -5.47 17.84
N GLN A 40 -5.19 -6.02 18.86
CA GLN A 40 -5.20 -7.45 19.14
C GLN A 40 -6.61 -7.97 19.45
N MET A 41 -7.40 -7.22 20.22
CA MET A 41 -8.80 -7.58 20.49
C MET A 41 -9.69 -7.50 19.25
N GLN A 42 -9.46 -6.54 18.35
CA GLN A 42 -10.18 -6.46 17.08
C GLN A 42 -9.87 -7.65 16.16
N GLN A 43 -8.59 -8.04 16.06
CA GLN A 43 -8.20 -9.22 15.26
C GLN A 43 -8.81 -10.49 15.85
N TYR A 44 -8.73 -10.66 17.17
CA TYR A 44 -9.33 -11.79 17.85
C TYR A 44 -10.84 -11.87 17.64
N TYR A 45 -11.56 -10.74 17.73
CA TYR A 45 -13.00 -10.72 17.47
C TYR A 45 -13.35 -11.12 16.02
N ARG A 46 -12.54 -10.71 15.03
CA ARG A 46 -12.82 -10.98 13.61
C ARG A 46 -12.38 -12.37 13.14
N TYR A 47 -11.24 -12.85 13.63
CA TYR A 47 -10.57 -14.04 13.11
C TYR A 47 -10.36 -15.15 14.16
N GLY A 48 -10.56 -14.86 15.45
CA GLY A 48 -10.42 -15.83 16.55
C GLY A 48 -8.97 -16.10 16.98
N GLU A 49 -8.00 -15.35 16.46
CA GLU A 49 -6.58 -15.51 16.76
C GLU A 49 -5.91 -14.16 17.07
N PHE A 50 -4.82 -14.21 17.82
CA PHE A 50 -3.97 -13.04 18.08
C PHE A 50 -2.92 -12.91 16.98
N ASP A 51 -2.63 -11.68 16.54
CA ASP A 51 -1.59 -11.44 15.55
C ASP A 51 -0.21 -11.51 16.21
N ASN A 52 0.70 -12.32 15.67
CA ASN A 52 2.07 -12.46 16.16
C ASN A 52 2.98 -11.28 15.77
N CYS A 53 2.49 -10.34 14.96
CA CYS A 53 3.19 -9.12 14.54
C CYS A 53 4.54 -9.35 13.82
N PHE A 54 4.85 -10.59 13.41
CA PHE A 54 6.15 -10.99 12.87
C PHE A 54 6.53 -10.23 11.59
N SER A 55 5.54 -9.96 10.71
CA SER A 55 5.76 -9.14 9.51
C SER A 55 6.23 -7.73 9.86
N LYS A 56 5.68 -7.11 10.91
CA LYS A 56 6.06 -5.75 11.35
C LYS A 56 7.43 -5.74 12.03
N TRP A 57 7.77 -6.83 12.70
CA TRP A 57 9.12 -7.06 13.22
C TRP A 57 10.15 -7.14 12.08
N ASN A 58 9.87 -7.90 11.02
CA ASN A 58 10.74 -7.99 9.85
C ASN A 58 10.91 -6.62 9.18
N ASP A 59 9.81 -5.87 8.99
CA ASP A 59 9.87 -4.51 8.43
C ASP A 59 10.78 -3.56 9.26
N LEU A 60 10.78 -3.70 10.58
CA LEU A 60 11.64 -2.94 11.49
C LEU A 60 13.10 -3.38 11.37
N PHE A 61 13.39 -4.68 11.41
CA PHE A 61 14.73 -5.22 11.24
C PHE A 61 15.33 -4.88 9.88
N ASP A 62 14.54 -4.95 8.81
CA ASP A 62 14.94 -4.57 7.48
C ASP A 62 15.29 -3.08 7.42
N CYS A 63 14.50 -2.22 8.08
CA CYS A 63 14.83 -0.80 8.13
C CYS A 63 16.14 -0.54 8.89
N LEU A 64 16.33 -1.20 10.04
CA LEU A 64 17.54 -1.04 10.85
C LEU A 64 18.78 -1.57 10.13
N SER A 65 18.68 -2.72 9.46
CA SER A 65 19.79 -3.27 8.66
C SER A 65 20.16 -2.35 7.50
N MET A 66 19.17 -1.75 6.82
CA MET A 66 19.42 -0.76 5.78
C MET A 66 20.09 0.51 6.32
N LYS A 67 19.78 0.91 7.55
CA LYS A 67 20.44 2.06 8.20
C LYS A 67 21.92 1.81 8.54
N THR A 68 22.33 0.56 8.70
CA THR A 68 23.74 0.19 8.94
C THR A 68 24.59 0.12 7.68
N LYS A 69 23.98 0.14 6.48
CA LYS A 69 24.69 0.10 5.19
C LYS A 69 25.16 1.50 4.77
N LYS A 70 26.11 1.56 3.81
CA LYS A 70 26.60 2.83 3.24
C LYS A 70 25.46 3.58 2.55
N ALA A 71 25.42 4.90 2.72
CA ALA A 71 24.35 5.74 2.19
C ALA A 71 24.17 5.65 0.66
N SER A 72 25.26 5.42 -0.09
CA SER A 72 25.23 5.26 -1.56
C SER A 72 24.48 4.00 -1.99
N GLU A 73 24.73 2.87 -1.33
CA GLU A 73 24.05 1.59 -1.61
C GLU A 73 22.57 1.65 -1.21
N VAL A 74 22.28 2.31 -0.09
CA VAL A 74 20.91 2.51 0.39
C VAL A 74 20.08 3.30 -0.63
N GLU A 75 20.65 4.37 -1.20
CA GLU A 75 19.95 5.20 -2.16
C GLU A 75 19.60 4.43 -3.44
N GLU A 76 20.52 3.61 -3.96
CA GLU A 76 20.26 2.74 -5.12
C GLU A 76 19.14 1.74 -4.84
N ILE A 77 19.15 1.09 -3.68
CA ILE A 77 18.12 0.13 -3.26
C ILE A 77 16.75 0.82 -3.15
N LEU A 78 16.69 2.04 -2.61
CA LEU A 78 15.45 2.80 -2.54
C LEU A 78 14.92 3.18 -3.93
N ILE A 79 15.80 3.62 -4.83
CA ILE A 79 15.42 3.96 -6.22
C ILE A 79 14.90 2.71 -6.94
N ALA A 80 15.55 1.56 -6.80
CA ALA A 80 15.11 0.31 -7.40
C ALA A 80 13.70 -0.09 -6.91
N ARG A 81 13.47 -0.03 -5.60
CA ARG A 81 12.15 -0.31 -5.00
C ARG A 81 11.06 0.66 -5.45
N GLU A 82 11.39 1.93 -5.65
CA GLU A 82 10.45 2.93 -6.16
C GLU A 82 10.10 2.68 -7.63
N LYS A 83 11.06 2.23 -8.45
CA LYS A 83 10.82 1.86 -9.86
C LYS A 83 9.96 0.60 -9.99
N GLU A 84 10.14 -0.37 -9.11
CA GLU A 84 9.36 -1.62 -9.11
C GLU A 84 7.89 -1.40 -8.70
N LYS A 85 7.64 -0.42 -7.82
CA LYS A 85 6.28 -0.04 -7.42
C LYS A 85 5.52 0.58 -8.60
N LYS A 86 4.76 -0.26 -9.32
CA LYS A 86 3.78 0.16 -10.33
C LYS A 86 2.86 1.21 -9.70
N ARG A 87 2.92 2.45 -10.19
CA ARG A 87 2.04 3.51 -9.70
C ARG A 87 0.62 3.25 -10.22
N ILE A 88 -0.40 3.64 -9.46
CA ILE A 88 -1.81 3.46 -9.85
C ILE A 88 -2.05 4.02 -11.26
N TRP A 89 -1.47 5.18 -11.55
CA TRP A 89 -1.54 5.87 -12.85
C TRP A 89 -0.75 5.21 -13.99
N THR A 90 0.03 4.16 -13.72
CA THR A 90 0.79 3.42 -14.75
C THR A 90 0.10 2.12 -15.17
N TYR A 91 -1.05 1.78 -14.58
CA TYR A 91 -1.76 0.54 -14.94
C TYR A 91 -2.44 0.60 -16.31
N ARG A 92 -2.75 1.79 -16.82
CA ARG A 92 -3.50 1.98 -18.06
C ARG A 92 -3.22 3.37 -18.66
N THR A 93 -3.20 3.49 -19.99
CA THR A 93 -3.09 4.81 -20.64
C THR A 93 -4.40 5.60 -20.51
N VAL A 94 -4.37 6.89 -20.80
CA VAL A 94 -5.57 7.74 -20.72
C VAL A 94 -6.64 7.25 -21.69
N GLU A 95 -6.23 6.87 -22.89
CA GLU A 95 -7.07 6.37 -23.97
C GLU A 95 -7.74 5.06 -23.56
N GLU A 96 -6.96 4.06 -23.16
CA GLU A 96 -7.49 2.77 -22.67
C GLU A 96 -8.40 2.95 -21.45
N ALA A 97 -8.07 3.89 -20.54
CA ALA A 97 -8.88 4.16 -19.35
C ALA A 97 -10.23 4.74 -19.72
N SER A 98 -10.27 5.66 -20.68
CA SER A 98 -11.50 6.26 -21.20
C SER A 98 -12.38 5.24 -21.92
N GLU A 99 -11.80 4.37 -22.76
CA GLU A 99 -12.55 3.32 -23.47
C GLU A 99 -13.14 2.30 -22.49
N HIS A 100 -12.37 1.87 -21.50
CA HIS A 100 -12.87 0.94 -20.50
C HIS A 100 -13.95 1.58 -19.62
N TRP A 101 -13.79 2.84 -19.24
CA TRP A 101 -14.83 3.56 -18.51
C TRP A 101 -16.11 3.65 -19.34
N LEU A 102 -16.00 4.01 -20.61
CA LEU A 102 -17.13 4.10 -21.52
C LEU A 102 -17.81 2.73 -21.67
N LYS A 103 -17.05 1.65 -21.89
CA LYS A 103 -17.59 0.28 -21.93
C LYS A 103 -18.36 -0.11 -20.67
N MET A 104 -17.88 0.27 -19.48
CA MET A 104 -18.57 -0.07 -18.22
C MET A 104 -19.82 0.77 -17.99
N TYR A 105 -19.76 2.08 -18.30
CA TYR A 105 -20.79 3.05 -17.90
C TYR A 105 -21.64 3.59 -19.05
N GLN A 106 -21.46 3.09 -20.28
CA GLN A 106 -22.24 3.52 -21.45
C GLN A 106 -23.75 3.42 -21.20
N HIS A 107 -24.20 2.34 -20.55
CA HIS A 107 -25.60 2.16 -20.21
C HIS A 107 -26.15 3.27 -19.27
N MET A 108 -25.33 3.82 -18.38
CA MET A 108 -25.72 4.89 -17.45
C MET A 108 -25.93 6.24 -18.15
N LEU A 109 -25.28 6.45 -19.30
CA LEU A 109 -25.35 7.72 -20.03
C LEU A 109 -26.54 7.79 -20.99
N TYR A 110 -27.01 6.64 -21.50
CA TYR A 110 -28.03 6.57 -22.55
C TYR A 110 -29.41 6.09 -22.06
N THR A 111 -29.60 5.78 -20.77
CA THR A 111 -30.92 5.52 -20.19
C THR A 111 -31.51 6.78 -19.55
N ASN A 112 -31.67 7.85 -20.32
CA ASN A 112 -32.68 8.87 -20.01
C ASN A 112 -33.78 8.70 -21.05
N PRO A 113 -34.94 8.11 -20.69
CA PRO A 113 -36.10 8.11 -21.57
C PRO A 113 -36.42 9.57 -21.94
N PRO A 114 -36.74 9.90 -23.21
CA PRO A 114 -37.31 11.21 -23.48
C PRO A 114 -38.59 11.32 -22.66
N GLU A 115 -38.65 12.29 -21.73
CA GLU A 115 -39.90 12.63 -21.04
C GLU A 115 -40.98 12.84 -22.12
N SER A 116 -41.94 11.93 -22.17
CA SER A 116 -43.13 12.06 -23.00
C SER A 116 -43.89 13.27 -22.48
N LYS A 117 -43.72 14.42 -23.14
CA LYS A 117 -44.55 15.60 -22.91
C LYS A 117 -46.00 15.21 -23.22
N SER A 118 -46.81 15.15 -22.15
CA SER A 118 -48.27 15.00 -22.21
C SER A 118 -48.95 16.32 -22.54
#